data_AF-A0A1G5ED60-F1
#
_entry.id   AF-A0A1G5ED60-F1
#
_cell.length_a   1.000
_cell.length_b   1.000
_cell.length_c   1.000
_cell.angle_alpha   90.00
_cell.angle_beta   90.00
_cell.angle_gamma   90.00
#
_symmetry.space_group_name_H-M   'P 1'
#
loop_
_entity.id
_entity.type
_entity.pdbx_description
1 polymer ?
#
loop_
_entity_poly.entity_id
_entity_poly.type
_entity_poly.pdbx_seq_one_letter_code
_entity_poly.pdbx_strand_id
1 'polypeptide(L)'
;MNSVGDIVLTIEEYVAKRKKEDKINEFNIDERNENMRLCVNYVFEYFNNYLNITEAEERTVLQNEKLYKYSQQLKEYDEEIREWLARIYSEYGKQINRYIGNILKEDEFFFLYDSDKEFRSLSYDCYSKLVKKFPFIKDQTEILFLFIKDYHRVMSQREIKKESVFISDEINQWIESTWSKYQVNVWAFVYK
;
A
#
# COMPACT_ATOMS: atom_id res chain seq x y z
N MET A 1 -19.59 -13.80 -16.33
CA MET A 1 -19.82 -13.81 -14.87
C MET A 1 -20.01 -12.36 -14.47
N ASN A 2 -21.26 -11.99 -14.21
CA ASN A 2 -21.76 -10.63 -14.42
C ASN A 2 -21.23 -9.65 -13.36
N SER A 3 -20.55 -8.60 -13.83
CA SER A 3 -20.53 -7.32 -13.15
C SER A 3 -21.90 -6.67 -13.36
N VAL A 4 -22.71 -6.61 -12.30
CA VAL A 4 -23.87 -5.73 -12.26
C VAL A 4 -23.50 -4.66 -11.26
N GLY A 5 -23.39 -3.41 -11.70
CA GLY A 5 -23.25 -2.29 -10.77
C GLY A 5 -24.46 -2.31 -9.85
N ASP A 6 -24.22 -2.41 -8.55
CA ASP A 6 -25.27 -2.41 -7.55
C ASP A 6 -26.04 -1.09 -7.65
N ILE A 7 -27.27 -1.17 -8.15
CA ILE A 7 -28.20 -0.04 -8.16
C ILE A 7 -28.59 0.17 -6.71
N VAL A 8 -28.10 1.26 -6.11
CA VAL A 8 -28.54 1.73 -4.80
C VAL A 8 -30.04 2.00 -4.89
N LEU A 9 -30.84 1.18 -4.22
CA LEU A 9 -32.29 1.36 -4.14
C LEU A 9 -32.57 2.63 -3.34
N THR A 10 -33.57 3.42 -3.75
CA THR A 10 -34.11 4.47 -2.88
C THR A 10 -34.83 3.84 -1.67
N ILE A 11 -35.15 4.65 -0.65
CA ILE A 11 -35.85 4.14 0.53
C ILE A 11 -37.23 3.59 0.16
N GLU A 12 -37.93 4.23 -0.78
CA GLU A 12 -39.21 3.77 -1.29
C GLU A 12 -39.09 2.41 -1.99
N GLU A 13 -38.07 2.25 -2.83
CA GLU A 13 -37.81 1.00 -3.54
C GLU A 13 -37.39 -0.13 -2.60
N TYR A 14 -36.56 0.19 -1.60
CA TYR A 14 -36.13 -0.76 -0.57
C TYR A 14 -37.30 -1.22 0.30
N VAL A 15 -38.14 -0.29 0.78
CA VAL A 15 -39.35 -0.62 1.55
C VAL A 15 -40.32 -1.43 0.70
N ALA A 16 -40.51 -1.10 -0.58
CA ALA A 16 -41.36 -1.87 -1.49
C ALA A 16 -40.84 -3.32 -1.69
N LYS A 17 -39.52 -3.49 -1.82
CA LYS A 17 -38.87 -4.80 -1.90
C LYS A 17 -39.11 -5.62 -0.63
N ARG A 18 -38.81 -5.09 0.56
CA ARG A 18 -38.98 -5.79 1.84
C ARG A 18 -40.44 -6.14 2.12
N LYS A 19 -41.39 -5.24 1.81
CA LYS A 19 -42.84 -5.52 1.93
C LYS A 19 -43.27 -6.70 1.06
N LYS A 20 -42.72 -6.84 -0.15
CA LYS A 20 -43.01 -7.96 -1.06
C LYS A 20 -42.41 -9.26 -0.56
N GLU A 21 -41.17 -9.24 -0.07
CA GLU A 21 -40.47 -10.41 0.50
C GLU A 21 -41.20 -10.93 1.75
N ASP A 22 -41.58 -10.03 2.65
CA ASP A 22 -42.21 -10.35 3.93
C ASP A 22 -43.74 -10.49 3.81
N LYS A 23 -44.29 -10.33 2.60
CA LYS A 23 -45.71 -10.49 2.25
C LYS A 23 -46.66 -9.69 3.15
N ILE A 24 -46.29 -8.44 3.44
CA ILE A 24 -47.03 -7.56 4.35
C ILE A 24 -48.30 -7.05 3.67
N ASN A 25 -49.45 -7.17 4.34
CA ASN A 25 -50.69 -6.51 3.92
C ASN A 25 -50.95 -5.26 4.78
N GLU A 26 -50.47 -4.11 4.31
CA GLU A 26 -50.58 -2.83 5.04
C GLU A 26 -52.01 -2.31 5.21
N PHE A 27 -52.95 -2.83 4.42
CA PHE A 27 -54.36 -2.44 4.48
C PHE A 27 -55.16 -3.28 5.49
N ASN A 28 -54.54 -4.26 6.13
CA ASN A 28 -55.15 -5.02 7.21
C ASN A 28 -55.22 -4.19 8.50
N ILE A 29 -56.43 -3.80 8.90
CA ILE A 29 -56.68 -2.95 10.08
C ILE A 29 -56.31 -3.69 11.37
N ASP A 30 -56.52 -5.01 11.42
CA ASP A 30 -56.26 -5.82 12.61
C ASP A 30 -54.76 -5.95 12.91
N GLU A 31 -53.93 -5.78 11.87
CA GLU A 31 -52.46 -5.84 11.95
C GLU A 31 -51.80 -4.46 11.97
N ARG A 32 -52.58 -3.38 12.06
CA ARG A 32 -52.10 -1.99 11.93
C ARG A 32 -50.88 -1.67 12.78
N ASN A 33 -50.86 -2.09 14.05
CA ASN A 33 -49.76 -1.79 14.97
C ASN A 33 -48.47 -2.52 14.55
N GLU A 34 -48.60 -3.76 14.09
CA GLU A 34 -47.47 -4.58 13.64
C GLU A 34 -46.93 -4.07 12.30
N ASN A 35 -47.82 -3.73 11.37
CA ASN A 35 -47.49 -3.09 10.10
C ASN A 35 -46.72 -1.77 10.30
N MET A 36 -47.15 -0.94 11.26
CA MET A 36 -46.46 0.31 11.59
C MET A 36 -45.05 0.04 12.14
N ARG A 37 -44.89 -0.96 13.01
CA ARG A 37 -43.59 -1.37 13.56
C ARG A 37 -42.64 -1.85 12.46
N LEU A 38 -43.14 -2.69 11.55
CA LEU A 38 -42.35 -3.25 10.45
C LEU A 38 -41.88 -2.17 9.47
N CYS A 39 -42.75 -1.23 9.10
CA CYS A 39 -42.37 -0.09 8.26
C CYS A 39 -41.27 0.76 8.89
N VAL A 40 -41.36 1.05 10.19
CA VAL A 40 -40.33 1.80 10.93
C VAL A 40 -39.01 1.02 10.94
N ASN A 41 -39.06 -0.30 11.15
CA ASN A 41 -37.87 -1.14 11.12
C ASN A 41 -37.19 -1.16 9.75
N TYR A 42 -37.95 -1.21 8.64
CA TYR A 42 -37.37 -1.15 7.30
C TYR A 42 -36.67 0.19 7.03
N VAL A 43 -37.22 1.30 7.53
CA VAL A 43 -36.57 2.62 7.45
C VAL A 43 -35.25 2.63 8.23
N PHE A 44 -35.25 2.09 9.45
CA PHE A 44 -34.02 1.95 10.24
C PHE A 44 -32.99 1.04 9.57
N GLU A 45 -33.42 -0.09 9.02
CA GLU A 45 -32.55 -1.04 8.31
C GLU A 45 -31.93 -0.41 7.07
N TYR A 46 -32.71 0.38 6.32
CA TYR A 46 -32.25 1.10 5.14
C TYR A 46 -31.10 2.07 5.46
N PHE A 47 -31.28 2.93 6.48
CA PHE A 47 -30.26 3.92 6.82
C PHE A 47 -29.07 3.35 7.59
N ASN A 48 -29.30 2.38 8.48
CA ASN A 48 -28.24 1.88 9.35
C ASN A 48 -27.47 0.70 8.78
N ASN A 49 -28.10 -0.11 7.92
CA ASN A 49 -27.50 -1.32 7.39
C ASN A 49 -27.31 -1.19 5.88
N TYR A 50 -28.37 -0.94 5.11
CA TYR A 50 -28.27 -0.96 3.64
C TYR A 50 -27.34 0.14 3.10
N LEU A 51 -27.52 1.40 3.49
CA LEU A 51 -26.62 2.49 3.07
C LEU A 51 -25.20 2.34 3.65
N ASN A 52 -25.09 1.96 4.92
CA ASN A 52 -23.79 1.83 5.58
C ASN A 52 -22.97 0.63 5.09
N ILE A 53 -23.62 -0.50 4.75
CA ILE A 53 -22.96 -1.67 4.18
C ILE A 53 -22.40 -1.31 2.81
N THR A 54 -23.18 -0.66 1.94
CA THR A 54 -22.69 -0.22 0.63
C THR A 54 -21.51 0.75 0.75
N GLU A 55 -21.59 1.75 1.63
CA GLU A 55 -20.45 2.65 1.88
C GLU A 55 -19.23 1.93 2.47
N ALA A 56 -19.43 1.00 3.41
CA ALA A 56 -18.36 0.22 4.03
C ALA A 56 -17.71 -0.75 3.03
N GLU A 57 -18.51 -1.38 2.17
CA GLU A 57 -18.07 -2.25 1.08
C GLU A 57 -17.29 -1.44 0.03
N GLU A 58 -17.78 -0.28 -0.40
CA GLU A 58 -17.05 0.63 -1.30
C GLU A 58 -15.71 1.07 -0.70
N ARG A 59 -15.70 1.46 0.59
CA ARG A 59 -14.45 1.81 1.30
C ARG A 59 -13.50 0.62 1.36
N THR A 60 -14.01 -0.58 1.60
CA THR A 60 -13.22 -1.82 1.66
C THR A 60 -12.66 -2.18 0.29
N VAL A 61 -13.45 -2.07 -0.79
CA VAL A 61 -13.03 -2.28 -2.17
C VAL A 61 -11.96 -1.27 -2.56
N LEU A 62 -12.17 0.03 -2.30
CA LEU A 62 -11.19 1.08 -2.58
C LEU A 62 -9.89 0.88 -1.79
N GLN A 63 -9.98 0.44 -0.53
CA GLN A 63 -8.82 0.14 0.30
C GLN A 63 -8.05 -1.07 -0.23
N ASN A 64 -8.75 -2.13 -0.63
CA ASN A 64 -8.16 -3.32 -1.24
C ASN A 64 -7.50 -3.01 -2.58
N GLU A 65 -8.14 -2.19 -3.43
CA GLU A 65 -7.54 -1.74 -4.68
C GLU A 65 -6.27 -0.91 -4.46
N LYS A 66 -6.30 0.01 -3.49
CA LYS A 66 -5.12 0.83 -3.13
C LYS A 66 -3.98 -0.04 -2.62
N LEU A 67 -4.28 -1.00 -1.74
CA LEU A 67 -3.30 -1.95 -1.22
C LEU A 67 -2.73 -2.81 -2.36
N TYR A 68 -3.58 -3.34 -3.23
CA TYR A 68 -3.13 -4.10 -4.40
C TYR A 68 -2.19 -3.27 -5.29
N LYS A 69 -2.60 -2.05 -5.68
CA LYS A 69 -1.77 -1.14 -6.49
C LYS A 69 -0.43 -0.84 -5.80
N TYR A 70 -0.42 -0.67 -4.49
CA TYR A 70 0.82 -0.47 -3.73
C TYR A 70 1.70 -1.73 -3.75
N SER A 71 1.15 -2.91 -3.48
CA SER A 71 1.89 -4.18 -3.56
C SER A 71 2.49 -4.43 -4.94
N GLN A 72 1.80 -4.04 -6.03
CA GLN A 72 2.35 -4.13 -7.38
C GLN A 72 3.60 -3.25 -7.57
N GLN A 73 3.69 -2.09 -6.91
CA GLN A 73 4.87 -1.21 -6.97
C GLN A 73 6.08 -1.79 -6.22
N LEU A 74 5.84 -2.76 -5.32
CA LEU A 74 6.86 -3.33 -4.44
C LEU A 74 7.42 -4.66 -4.95
N LYS A 75 7.00 -5.15 -6.12
CA LYS A 75 7.36 -6.49 -6.63
C LYS A 75 8.85 -6.80 -6.67
N GLU A 76 9.68 -5.79 -6.90
CA GLU A 76 11.14 -5.93 -7.04
C GLU A 76 11.86 -6.07 -5.70
N TYR A 77 11.20 -5.73 -4.59
CA TYR A 77 11.73 -5.91 -3.24
C TYR A 77 11.58 -7.36 -2.78
N ASP A 78 12.40 -7.73 -1.80
CA ASP A 78 12.34 -8.99 -1.09
C ASP A 78 10.97 -9.21 -0.40
N GLU A 79 10.57 -10.48 -0.26
CA GLU A 79 9.27 -10.85 0.30
C GLU A 79 9.03 -10.28 1.69
N GLU A 80 9.99 -10.41 2.61
CA GLU A 80 9.86 -9.92 3.99
C GLU A 80 9.65 -8.39 4.01
N ILE A 81 10.36 -7.68 3.13
CA ILE A 81 10.27 -6.23 2.99
C ILE A 81 8.92 -5.83 2.38
N ARG A 82 8.42 -6.57 1.39
CA ARG A 82 7.10 -6.30 0.79
C ARG A 82 5.99 -6.46 1.82
N GLU A 83 6.04 -7.53 2.62
CA GLU A 83 5.07 -7.77 3.69
C GLU A 83 5.12 -6.66 4.73
N TRP A 84 6.32 -6.28 5.16
CA TRP A 84 6.53 -5.18 6.10
C TRP A 84 5.94 -3.86 5.60
N LEU A 85 6.22 -3.48 4.36
CA LEU A 85 5.71 -2.26 3.73
C LEU A 85 4.20 -2.30 3.54
N ALA A 86 3.65 -3.44 3.09
CA ALA A 86 2.22 -3.63 2.89
C ALA A 86 1.45 -3.53 4.22
N ARG A 87 1.99 -4.13 5.29
CA ARG A 87 1.43 -4.03 6.64
C ARG A 87 1.36 -2.58 7.11
N ILE A 88 2.46 -1.82 7.01
CA ILE A 88 2.48 -0.40 7.39
C ILE A 88 1.47 0.42 6.57
N TYR A 89 1.35 0.13 5.28
CA TYR A 89 0.38 0.82 4.44
C TYR A 89 -1.06 0.46 4.80
N SER A 90 -1.34 -0.80 5.12
CA SER A 90 -2.66 -1.27 5.53
C SER A 90 -3.09 -0.64 6.87
N GLU A 91 -2.19 -0.62 7.86
CA GLU A 91 -2.48 -0.15 9.22
C GLU A 91 -2.50 1.38 9.34
N TYR A 92 -1.59 2.07 8.64
CA TYR A 92 -1.39 3.52 8.83
C TYR A 92 -1.67 4.36 7.58
N GLY A 93 -1.94 3.73 6.43
CA GLY A 93 -2.13 4.42 5.15
C GLY A 93 -0.87 5.12 4.64
N LYS A 94 0.32 4.76 5.14
CA LYS A 94 1.59 5.44 4.82
C LYS A 94 2.48 4.58 3.93
N GLN A 95 2.95 5.16 2.83
CA GLN A 95 3.92 4.54 1.94
C GLN A 95 5.34 4.84 2.44
N ILE A 96 5.75 4.14 3.50
CA ILE A 96 6.99 4.45 4.23
C ILE A 96 8.23 4.31 3.34
N ASN A 97 8.21 3.43 2.34
CA ASN A 97 9.27 3.28 1.35
C ASN A 97 9.62 4.60 0.64
N ARG A 98 8.63 5.46 0.36
CA ARG A 98 8.86 6.77 -0.27
C ARG A 98 9.55 7.74 0.69
N TYR A 99 9.17 7.73 1.96
CA TYR A 99 9.79 8.57 2.98
C TYR A 99 11.24 8.16 3.24
N ILE A 100 11.48 6.86 3.39
CA ILE A 100 12.83 6.33 3.58
C ILE A 100 13.66 6.63 2.32
N GLY A 101 13.15 6.35 1.12
CA GLY A 101 13.85 6.64 -0.13
C GLY A 101 14.24 8.12 -0.28
N ASN A 102 13.40 9.05 0.17
CA ASN A 102 13.74 10.48 0.17
C ASN A 102 14.90 10.81 1.13
N ILE A 103 14.94 10.19 2.31
CA ILE A 103 16.05 10.36 3.26
C ILE A 103 17.34 9.79 2.67
N LEU A 104 17.28 8.60 2.05
CA LEU A 104 18.45 7.95 1.45
C LEU A 104 19.02 8.74 0.26
N LYS A 105 18.17 9.48 -0.47
CA LYS A 105 18.63 10.35 -1.55
C LYS A 105 19.51 11.51 -1.07
N GLU A 106 19.38 11.94 0.18
CA GLU A 106 20.24 12.98 0.77
C GLU A 106 21.70 12.52 0.90
N ASP A 107 21.95 11.21 0.95
CA ASP A 107 23.29 10.65 1.01
C ASP A 107 23.86 10.48 -0.41
N GLU A 108 24.78 11.38 -0.80
CA GLU A 108 25.44 11.42 -2.10
C GLU A 108 26.15 10.11 -2.45
N PHE A 109 26.70 9.41 -1.46
CA PHE A 109 27.52 8.22 -1.65
C PHE A 109 26.76 6.91 -1.48
N PHE A 110 25.45 6.98 -1.24
CA PHE A 110 24.62 5.81 -0.96
C PHE A 110 24.84 4.65 -1.95
N PHE A 111 24.89 4.92 -3.26
CA PHE A 111 25.08 3.90 -4.29
C PHE A 111 26.48 3.29 -4.36
N LEU A 112 27.43 3.85 -3.61
CA LEU A 112 28.80 3.36 -3.48
C LEU A 112 29.00 2.45 -2.25
N TYR A 113 28.00 2.32 -1.38
CA TYR A 113 28.10 1.46 -0.20
C TYR A 113 28.18 -0.01 -0.60
N ASP A 114 29.10 -0.73 0.02
CA ASP A 114 29.34 -2.16 -0.20
C ASP A 114 29.37 -2.97 1.09
N SER A 115 29.41 -2.30 2.25
CA SER A 115 29.59 -2.94 3.55
C SER A 115 28.38 -2.80 4.46
N ASP A 116 28.12 -3.84 5.26
CA ASP A 116 27.07 -3.82 6.27
C ASP A 116 27.25 -2.67 7.27
N LYS A 117 28.50 -2.28 7.56
CA LYS A 117 28.79 -1.17 8.49
C LYS A 117 28.24 0.16 7.98
N GLU A 118 28.40 0.46 6.70
CA GLU A 118 27.88 1.68 6.07
C GLU A 118 26.36 1.70 6.11
N PHE A 119 25.72 0.59 5.69
CA PHE A 119 24.27 0.45 5.73
C PHE A 119 23.72 0.52 7.17
N ARG A 120 24.41 -0.05 8.16
CA ARG A 120 24.03 0.06 9.58
C ARG A 120 24.10 1.50 10.06
N SER A 121 25.18 2.21 9.76
CA SER A 121 25.31 3.63 10.11
C SER A 121 24.16 4.44 9.53
N LEU A 122 23.91 4.30 8.23
CA LEU A 122 22.82 5.00 7.55
C LEU A 122 21.44 4.61 8.10
N SER A 123 21.25 3.35 8.51
CA SER A 123 20.00 2.90 9.13
C SER A 123 19.71 3.60 10.45
N TYR A 124 20.73 3.88 11.26
CA TYR A 124 20.57 4.62 12.52
C TYR A 124 20.23 6.08 12.27
N ASP A 125 20.92 6.73 11.33
CA ASP A 125 20.64 8.11 10.95
C ASP A 125 19.22 8.25 10.39
N CYS A 126 18.83 7.32 9.51
CA CYS A 126 17.49 7.24 8.96
C CYS A 126 16.42 7.02 10.04
N TYR A 127 16.67 6.08 10.96
CA TYR A 127 15.77 5.82 12.10
C TYR A 127 15.56 7.07 12.97
N SER A 128 16.63 7.81 13.27
CA SER A 128 16.57 9.03 14.09
C SER A 128 15.66 10.12 13.49
N LYS A 129 15.62 10.19 12.14
CA LYS A 129 14.75 11.09 11.38
C LYS A 129 13.30 10.55 11.32
N LEU A 130 13.13 9.24 11.16
CA LEU A 130 11.82 8.61 10.98
C LEU A 130 11.01 8.49 12.26
N VAL A 131 11.63 8.04 13.37
CA VAL A 131 10.91 7.70 14.61
C VAL A 131 10.14 8.90 15.19
N LYS A 132 10.64 10.12 14.96
CA LYS A 132 9.98 11.37 15.37
C LYS A 132 8.66 11.60 14.64
N LYS A 133 8.57 11.20 13.37
CA LYS A 133 7.40 11.40 12.51
C LYS A 133 6.49 10.17 12.46
N PHE A 134 7.07 8.98 12.63
CA PHE A 134 6.41 7.70 12.52
C PHE A 134 6.78 6.82 13.72
N PRO A 135 6.13 7.03 14.88
CA PRO A 135 6.45 6.29 16.11
C PRO A 135 6.28 4.77 15.98
N PHE A 136 5.43 4.30 15.06
CA PHE A 136 5.24 2.88 14.78
C PHE A 136 6.47 2.17 14.20
N ILE A 137 7.49 2.91 13.74
CA ILE A 137 8.78 2.36 13.31
C ILE A 137 9.69 2.01 14.50
N LYS A 138 9.33 2.45 15.72
CA LYS A 138 10.05 2.08 16.93
C LYS A 138 10.17 0.56 17.03
N ASP A 139 11.35 0.10 17.41
CA ASP A 139 11.70 -1.32 17.57
C ASP A 139 11.70 -2.13 16.25
N GLN A 140 11.63 -1.47 15.10
CA GLN A 140 11.70 -2.09 13.76
C GLN A 140 13.02 -1.76 13.03
N THR A 141 14.12 -1.61 13.79
CA THR A 141 15.42 -1.18 13.24
C THR A 141 16.06 -2.22 12.32
N GLU A 142 15.83 -3.51 12.57
CA GLU A 142 16.40 -4.60 11.76
C GLU A 142 15.78 -4.62 10.36
N ILE A 143 14.45 -4.64 10.28
CA ILE A 143 13.75 -4.63 8.99
C ILE A 143 13.96 -3.31 8.23
N LEU A 144 14.18 -2.19 8.92
CA LEU A 144 14.60 -0.93 8.29
C LEU A 144 15.99 -1.05 7.66
N PHE A 145 16.95 -1.67 8.37
CA PHE A 145 18.28 -1.93 7.81
C PHE A 145 18.21 -2.84 6.57
N LEU A 146 17.43 -3.92 6.62
CA LEU A 146 17.19 -4.81 5.48
C LEU A 146 16.54 -4.04 4.32
N PHE A 147 15.54 -3.21 4.60
CA PHE A 147 14.92 -2.34 3.60
C PHE A 147 15.94 -1.42 2.91
N ILE A 148 16.85 -0.79 3.65
CA ILE A 148 17.83 0.12 3.06
C ILE A 148 18.78 -0.62 2.11
N LYS A 149 19.25 -1.82 2.50
CA LYS A 149 20.08 -2.67 1.63
C LYS A 149 19.33 -3.10 0.37
N ASP A 150 18.08 -3.51 0.52
CA ASP A 150 17.29 -3.96 -0.63
C ASP A 150 16.86 -2.80 -1.53
N TYR A 151 16.61 -1.62 -0.96
CA TYR A 151 16.37 -0.38 -1.70
C TYR A 151 17.58 0.00 -2.55
N HIS A 152 18.80 -0.11 -1.99
CA HIS A 152 20.04 0.08 -2.74
C HIS A 152 20.11 -0.88 -3.93
N ARG A 153 19.88 -2.17 -3.70
CA ARG A 153 19.86 -3.20 -4.76
C ARG A 153 18.83 -2.88 -5.85
N VAL A 154 17.57 -2.64 -5.48
CA VAL A 154 16.47 -2.39 -6.43
C VAL A 154 16.73 -1.15 -7.26
N MET A 155 17.12 -0.04 -6.63
CA MET A 155 17.39 1.20 -7.33
C MET A 155 18.61 1.08 -8.24
N SER A 156 19.68 0.42 -7.77
CA SER A 156 20.84 0.13 -8.59
C SER A 156 20.48 -0.72 -9.82
N GLN A 157 19.69 -1.79 -9.65
CA GLN A 157 19.26 -2.63 -10.78
C GLN A 157 18.42 -1.86 -11.81
N ARG A 158 17.59 -0.91 -11.39
CA ARG A 158 16.80 -0.08 -12.30
C ARG A 158 17.67 0.82 -13.18
N GLU A 159 18.73 1.38 -12.60
CA GLU A 159 19.67 2.24 -13.35
C GLU A 159 20.55 1.43 -14.31
N ILE A 160 20.97 0.21 -13.94
CA ILE A 160 21.71 -0.69 -14.86
C ILE A 160 20.88 -1.07 -16.09
N LYS A 161 19.55 -1.17 -15.95
CA LYS A 161 18.65 -1.48 -17.06
C LYS A 161 18.47 -0.31 -18.04
N LYS A 162 18.92 0.90 -17.70
CA LYS A 162 18.92 2.02 -18.65
C LYS A 162 20.10 1.87 -19.61
N GLU A 163 19.96 2.41 -20.82
CA GLU A 163 21.06 2.43 -21.78
C GLU A 163 22.29 3.09 -21.16
N SER A 164 23.33 2.31 -20.92
CA SER A 164 24.60 2.82 -20.40
C SER A 164 25.44 3.39 -21.54
N VAL A 165 26.10 4.52 -21.30
CA VAL A 165 27.06 5.07 -22.26
C VAL A 165 28.28 4.15 -22.31
N PHE A 166 28.59 3.60 -23.48
CA PHE A 166 29.82 2.85 -23.66
C PHE A 166 31.02 3.81 -23.64
N ILE A 167 31.92 3.66 -22.67
CA ILE A 167 33.14 4.47 -22.56
C ILE A 167 34.32 3.79 -23.28
N SER A 168 34.74 2.62 -22.79
CA SER A 168 35.78 1.77 -23.38
C SER A 168 35.63 0.34 -22.85
N ASP A 169 36.20 -0.66 -23.52
CA ASP A 169 36.10 -2.06 -23.07
C ASP A 169 36.64 -2.23 -21.65
N GLU A 170 37.81 -1.66 -21.36
CA GLU A 170 38.45 -1.72 -20.03
C GLU A 170 37.58 -1.08 -18.93
N ILE A 171 37.01 0.09 -19.21
CA ILE A 171 36.21 0.83 -18.21
C ILE A 171 34.87 0.16 -17.98
N ASN A 172 34.19 -0.28 -19.05
CA ASN A 172 32.91 -0.98 -18.90
C ASN A 172 33.10 -2.32 -18.17
N GLN A 173 34.16 -3.07 -18.49
CA GLN A 173 34.49 -4.30 -17.78
C GLN A 173 34.81 -4.04 -16.30
N TRP A 174 35.51 -2.95 -15.98
CA TRP A 174 35.75 -2.53 -14.60
C TRP A 174 34.44 -2.18 -13.87
N ILE A 175 33.51 -1.47 -14.51
CA ILE A 175 32.21 -1.13 -13.92
C ILE A 175 31.37 -2.40 -13.67
N GLU A 176 31.29 -3.29 -14.65
CA GLU A 176 30.54 -4.56 -14.52
C GLU A 176 31.12 -5.46 -13.43
N SER A 177 32.46 -5.60 -13.38
CA SER A 177 33.12 -6.39 -12.33
C SER A 177 32.97 -5.77 -10.94
N THR A 178 32.96 -4.44 -10.83
CA THR A 178 32.72 -3.72 -9.58
C THR A 178 31.31 -3.97 -9.06
N TRP A 179 30.30 -3.88 -9.93
CA TRP A 179 28.93 -4.25 -9.59
C TRP A 179 28.83 -5.73 -9.18
N SER A 180 29.41 -6.64 -9.97
CA SER A 180 29.34 -8.08 -9.71
C SER A 180 29.97 -8.45 -8.36
N LYS A 181 31.09 -7.82 -8.00
CA LYS A 181 31.85 -8.16 -6.80
C LYS A 181 31.37 -7.45 -5.54
N TYR A 182 30.99 -6.18 -5.65
CA TYR A 182 30.72 -5.32 -4.49
C TYR A 182 29.28 -4.80 -4.44
N GLN A 183 28.47 -5.06 -5.47
CA GLN A 183 27.14 -4.48 -5.66
C GLN A 183 27.16 -2.93 -5.69
N VAL A 184 28.31 -2.33 -5.96
CA VAL A 184 28.46 -0.88 -6.14
C VAL A 184 28.02 -0.49 -7.53
N ASN A 185 27.11 0.47 -7.64
CA ASN A 185 26.61 0.94 -8.92
C ASN A 185 27.14 2.33 -9.27
N VAL A 186 28.22 2.33 -10.06
CA VAL A 186 28.87 3.55 -10.56
C VAL A 186 27.93 4.35 -11.47
N TRP A 187 27.13 3.70 -12.31
CA TRP A 187 26.18 4.39 -13.18
C TRP A 187 25.06 5.08 -12.39
N ALA A 188 24.49 4.40 -11.39
CA ALA A 188 23.49 5.00 -10.52
C ALA A 188 24.05 6.18 -9.71
N PHE A 189 25.33 6.14 -9.35
CA PHE A 189 26.02 7.27 -8.72
C PHE A 189 26.20 8.45 -9.68
N VAL A 190 26.68 8.20 -10.91
CA VAL A 190 26.98 9.25 -11.90
C VAL A 190 25.73 9.95 -12.43
N TYR A 191 24.62 9.23 -12.60
CA TYR A 191 23.35 9.78 -13.12
C TYR A 191 22.41 10.33 -12.04
N LYS A 192 22.89 10.44 -10.80
CA LYS A 192 22.10 10.93 -9.66
C LYS A 192 21.84 12.43 -9.71
#